data_AF-A0A9X3K4L9-F1
#
_entry.id   AF-A0A9X3K4L9-F1
#
_cell.length_a   1.000
_cell.length_b   1.000
_cell.length_c   1.000
_cell.angle_alpha   90.00
_cell.angle_beta   90.00
_cell.angle_gamma   90.00
#
_symmetry.space_group_name_H-M   'P 1'
#
loop_
_entity.id
_entity.type
_entity.pdbx_description
1 polymer ?
#
loop_
_entity_poly.entity_id
_entity_poly.type
_entity_poly.pdbx_seq_one_letter_code
_entity_poly.pdbx_strand_id
1 'polypeptide(L)'
;MLNRLFRRKPKGIDWTQIDLELTDSEKRQIELFSAKSADMRIKDVMILGDTGDRKVFKLLQFSILYDQDKNVNFAALKRIHHFKKHPDLTPMLTDMKKQEKWNQYEPYFSMALSRVGLITIEEFEQKINNG
;
A
#
# COMPACT_ATOMS: atom_id res chain seq x y z
N MET A 1 -38.26 3.77 7.45
CA MET A 1 -37.09 4.33 6.73
C MET A 1 -36.23 5.14 7.71
N LEU A 2 -35.51 4.48 8.63
CA LEU A 2 -34.71 5.14 9.67
C LEU A 2 -33.60 4.18 10.14
N ASN A 3 -32.45 4.18 9.46
CA ASN A 3 -31.21 3.52 9.90
C ASN A 3 -29.99 4.29 9.35
N ARG A 4 -29.95 5.61 9.59
CA ARG A 4 -28.82 6.49 9.17
C ARG A 4 -28.19 7.29 10.31
N LEU A 5 -28.50 6.99 11.58
CA LEU A 5 -28.15 7.88 12.69
C LEU A 5 -26.94 7.50 13.55
N PHE A 6 -26.20 6.42 13.26
CA PHE A 6 -24.95 6.14 13.99
C PHE A 6 -23.82 5.63 13.08
N ARG A 7 -23.56 6.31 11.96
CA ARG A 7 -22.21 6.24 11.39
C ARG A 7 -21.32 7.10 12.29
N ARG A 8 -20.67 6.48 13.27
CA ARG A 8 -19.50 7.08 13.93
C ARG A 8 -18.63 7.65 12.81
N LYS A 9 -18.38 8.96 12.81
CA LYS A 9 -17.38 9.52 11.89
C LYS A 9 -16.12 8.67 12.11
N PRO A 10 -15.53 8.08 11.05
CA PRO A 10 -14.27 7.38 11.22
C PRO A 10 -13.32 8.32 11.95
N LYS A 11 -12.63 7.82 12.99
CA LYS A 11 -11.59 8.59 13.64
C LYS A 11 -10.65 9.05 12.53
N GLY A 12 -10.42 10.37 12.45
CA GLY A 12 -9.55 10.94 11.43
C GLY A 12 -8.16 10.31 11.47
N ILE A 13 -7.43 10.40 10.37
CA ILE A 13 -6.05 9.93 10.31
C ILE A 13 -5.23 10.77 11.28
N ASP A 14 -4.53 10.11 12.20
CA ASP A 14 -3.53 10.78 13.03
C ASP A 14 -2.27 11.01 12.19
N TRP A 15 -2.23 12.16 11.53
CA TRP A 15 -1.12 12.55 10.66
C TRP A 15 0.22 12.65 11.38
N THR A 16 0.25 12.72 12.72
CA THR A 16 1.52 12.73 13.49
C THR A 16 2.23 11.37 13.49
N GLN A 17 1.50 10.30 13.16
CA GLN A 17 2.02 8.92 13.07
C GLN A 17 2.42 8.54 11.63
N ILE A 18 2.24 9.44 10.66
CA ILE A 18 2.50 9.19 9.25
C ILE A 18 3.77 9.92 8.85
N ASP A 19 4.83 9.15 8.61
CA ASP A 19 6.13 9.66 8.14
C ASP A 19 6.17 9.66 6.60
N LEU A 20 5.29 10.47 5.99
CA LEU A 20 5.23 10.68 4.55
C LEU A 20 5.17 12.17 4.25
N GLU A 21 6.04 12.62 3.34
CA GLU A 21 5.91 13.93 2.71
C GLU A 21 4.72 13.92 1.74
N LEU A 22 3.65 14.62 2.11
CA LEU A 22 2.39 14.67 1.39
C LEU A 22 1.94 16.13 1.19
N THR A 23 1.50 16.43 -0.02
CA THR A 23 0.75 17.65 -0.33
C THR A 23 -0.64 17.62 0.30
N ASP A 24 -1.30 18.77 0.42
CA ASP A 24 -2.67 18.84 0.93
C ASP A 24 -3.66 18.04 0.07
N SER A 25 -3.43 18.00 -1.25
CA SER A 25 -4.25 17.21 -2.17
C SER A 25 -4.11 15.70 -1.89
N GLU A 26 -2.90 15.22 -1.64
CA GLU A 26 -2.65 13.81 -1.31
C GLU A 26 -3.22 13.45 0.06
N LYS A 27 -3.07 14.32 1.07
CA LYS A 27 -3.70 14.14 2.39
C LYS A 27 -5.21 14.00 2.26
N ARG A 28 -5.85 14.90 1.50
CA ARG A 28 -7.30 14.85 1.26
C ARG A 28 -7.71 13.58 0.52
N GLN A 29 -6.93 13.14 -0.47
CA GLN A 29 -7.19 11.89 -1.18
C GLN A 29 -7.15 10.69 -0.23
N ILE A 30 -6.13 10.62 0.63
CA ILE A 30 -5.95 9.55 1.61
C ILE A 30 -7.07 9.58 2.66
N GLU A 31 -7.52 10.76 3.14
CA GLU A 31 -8.67 10.87 4.05
C GLU A 31 -9.95 10.31 3.44
N LEU A 32 -10.25 10.68 2.19
CA LEU A 32 -11.41 10.17 1.46
C LEU A 32 -11.33 8.66 1.24
N PHE A 33 -10.13 8.14 1.00
CA PHE A 33 -9.86 6.72 0.88
C PHE A 33 -10.08 5.99 2.20
N SER A 34 -9.47 6.44 3.30
CA SER A 34 -9.56 5.83 4.63
C SER A 34 -10.98 5.85 5.23
N ALA A 35 -11.83 6.78 4.80
CA ALA A 35 -13.23 6.83 5.21
C ALA A 35 -14.10 5.69 4.59
N LYS A 36 -13.59 4.96 3.59
CA LYS A 36 -14.29 3.86 2.93
C LYS A 36 -14.13 2.54 3.70
N SER A 37 -15.00 1.56 3.43
CA SER A 37 -14.83 0.19 3.91
C SER A 37 -13.58 -0.46 3.31
N ALA A 38 -13.04 -1.48 3.97
CA ALA A 38 -11.89 -2.24 3.46
C ALA A 38 -12.12 -2.75 2.03
N ASP A 39 -13.28 -3.35 1.72
CA ASP A 39 -13.60 -3.83 0.36
C ASP A 39 -13.53 -2.72 -0.70
N MET A 40 -14.01 -1.52 -0.37
CA MET A 40 -13.95 -0.38 -1.27
C MET A 40 -12.53 0.16 -1.41
N ARG A 41 -11.74 0.17 -0.33
CA ARG A 41 -10.32 0.54 -0.37
C ARG A 41 -9.50 -0.44 -1.20
N ILE A 42 -9.75 -1.74 -1.05
CA ILE A 42 -9.16 -2.79 -1.90
C ILE A 42 -9.50 -2.49 -3.36
N LYS A 43 -10.79 -2.28 -3.69
CA LYS A 43 -11.22 -1.97 -5.06
C LYS A 43 -10.56 -0.71 -5.62
N ASP A 44 -10.44 0.35 -4.83
CA ASP A 44 -9.76 1.58 -5.24
C ASP A 44 -8.27 1.33 -5.50
N VAL A 45 -7.58 0.65 -4.59
CA VAL A 45 -6.17 0.25 -4.77
C VAL A 45 -6.00 -0.59 -6.02
N MET A 46 -6.97 -1.46 -6.33
CA MET A 46 -6.94 -2.26 -7.54
C MET A 46 -7.02 -1.37 -8.78
N ILE A 47 -8.10 -0.59 -8.90
CA ILE A 47 -8.37 0.26 -10.06
C ILE A 47 -7.26 1.30 -10.25
N LEU A 48 -6.91 2.03 -9.19
CA LEU A 48 -5.96 3.13 -9.27
C LEU A 48 -4.52 2.61 -9.41
N GLY A 49 -4.17 1.53 -8.71
CA GLY A 49 -2.83 0.94 -8.76
C GLY A 49 -2.50 0.34 -10.12
N ASP A 50 -3.48 -0.23 -10.83
CA ASP A 50 -3.30 -0.80 -12.16
C ASP A 50 -3.06 0.29 -13.24
N THR A 51 -3.35 1.57 -12.94
CA THR A 51 -3.07 2.68 -13.88
C THR A 51 -1.58 3.03 -13.99
N GLY A 52 -0.80 2.82 -12.93
CA GLY A 52 0.56 3.33 -12.83
C GLY A 52 0.69 4.86 -12.88
N ASP A 53 -0.40 5.62 -12.70
CA ASP A 53 -0.34 7.09 -12.67
C ASP A 53 0.44 7.54 -11.44
N ARG A 54 1.58 8.20 -11.67
CA ARG A 54 2.50 8.69 -10.63
C ARG A 54 1.79 9.51 -9.55
N LYS A 55 0.69 10.20 -9.86
CA LYS A 55 -0.10 10.97 -8.87
C LYS A 55 -0.75 10.10 -7.80
N VAL A 56 -0.92 8.81 -8.06
CA VAL A 56 -1.51 7.83 -7.13
C VAL A 56 -0.43 7.18 -6.26
N PHE A 57 0.85 7.36 -6.57
CA PHE A 57 1.94 6.66 -5.86
C PHE A 57 1.86 6.82 -4.34
N LYS A 58 1.64 8.05 -3.84
CA LYS A 58 1.54 8.32 -2.40
C LYS A 58 0.35 7.61 -1.74
N LEU A 59 -0.75 7.39 -2.45
CA LEU A 59 -1.86 6.58 -1.96
C LEU A 59 -1.45 5.12 -1.79
N LEU A 60 -0.76 4.50 -2.77
CA LEU A 60 -0.30 3.10 -2.61
C LEU A 60 0.79 2.99 -1.55
N GLN A 61 1.70 3.96 -1.47
CA GLN A 61 2.71 4.02 -0.42
C GLN A 61 2.03 4.05 0.96
N PHE A 62 1.02 4.90 1.14
CA PHE A 62 0.20 4.91 2.35
C PHE A 62 -0.49 3.55 2.59
N SER A 63 -1.11 2.99 1.55
CA SER A 63 -1.81 1.70 1.65
C SER A 63 -0.88 0.55 2.04
N ILE A 64 0.39 0.58 1.66
CA ILE A 64 1.37 -0.45 2.03
C ILE A 64 1.84 -0.27 3.48
N LEU A 65 2.11 0.97 3.88
CA LEU A 65 2.82 1.27 5.12
C LEU A 65 1.89 1.48 6.33
N TYR A 66 0.66 1.95 6.11
CA TYR A 66 -0.19 2.48 7.20
C TYR A 66 -1.64 2.01 7.18
N ASP A 67 -2.15 1.42 6.09
CA ASP A 67 -3.52 0.87 6.12
C ASP A 67 -3.59 -0.28 7.13
N GLN A 68 -4.65 -0.25 7.95
CA GLN A 68 -4.86 -1.19 9.04
C GLN A 68 -5.41 -2.54 8.55
N ASP A 69 -5.92 -2.60 7.31
CA ASP A 69 -6.42 -3.83 6.72
C ASP A 69 -5.34 -4.51 5.87
N LYS A 70 -4.97 -5.72 6.30
CA LYS A 70 -3.95 -6.55 5.64
C LYS A 70 -4.25 -6.81 4.17
N ASN A 71 -5.52 -6.95 3.78
CA ASN A 71 -5.90 -7.19 2.41
C ASN A 71 -5.73 -5.93 1.53
N VAL A 72 -5.86 -4.74 2.12
CA VAL A 72 -5.52 -3.48 1.42
C VAL A 72 -4.01 -3.41 1.19
N ASN A 73 -3.20 -3.73 2.20
CA ASN A 73 -1.74 -3.77 2.05
C ASN A 73 -1.34 -4.75 0.93
N PHE A 74 -1.95 -5.94 0.90
CA PHE A 74 -1.74 -6.95 -0.14
C PHE A 74 -2.11 -6.45 -1.53
N ALA A 75 -3.29 -5.87 -1.67
CA ALA A 75 -3.74 -5.32 -2.94
C ALA A 75 -2.74 -4.29 -3.50
N ALA A 76 -2.15 -3.47 -2.62
CA ALA A 76 -1.18 -2.44 -2.98
C ALA A 76 0.18 -3.03 -3.34
N LEU A 77 0.71 -3.98 -2.55
CA LEU A 77 1.97 -4.67 -2.84
C LEU A 77 1.94 -5.38 -4.20
N LYS A 78 0.80 -5.99 -4.57
CA LYS A 78 0.65 -6.65 -5.88
C LYS A 78 0.79 -5.68 -7.06
N ARG A 79 0.62 -4.37 -6.85
CA ARG A 79 0.49 -3.34 -7.88
C ARG A 79 1.60 -2.31 -7.90
N ILE A 80 2.34 -2.19 -6.80
CA ILE A 80 3.37 -1.16 -6.65
C ILE A 80 4.44 -1.20 -7.75
N HIS A 81 4.66 -2.37 -8.37
CA HIS A 81 5.56 -2.53 -9.52
C HIS A 81 5.17 -1.70 -10.77
N HIS A 82 3.89 -1.30 -10.93
CA HIS A 82 3.48 -0.36 -11.99
C HIS A 82 4.14 1.02 -11.82
N PHE A 83 4.66 1.31 -10.63
CA PHE A 83 5.34 2.55 -10.27
C PHE A 83 6.87 2.42 -10.29
N LYS A 84 7.44 1.41 -10.97
CA LYS A 84 8.90 1.14 -10.99
C LYS A 84 9.80 2.32 -11.35
N LYS A 85 9.26 3.34 -12.03
CA LYS A 85 10.00 4.56 -12.40
C LYS A 85 9.83 5.71 -11.39
N HIS A 86 9.04 5.51 -10.33
CA HIS A 86 8.87 6.52 -9.28
C HIS A 86 10.12 6.55 -8.39
N PRO A 87 10.73 7.72 -8.16
CA PRO A 87 12.01 7.83 -7.44
C PRO A 87 11.95 7.24 -6.03
N ASP A 88 10.81 7.39 -5.34
CA ASP A 88 10.66 6.95 -3.95
C ASP A 88 10.41 5.44 -3.81
N LEU A 89 10.11 4.70 -4.89
CA LEU A 89 9.71 3.30 -4.77
C LEU A 89 10.86 2.41 -4.29
N THR A 90 12.01 2.51 -4.96
CA THR A 90 13.18 1.70 -4.64
C THR A 90 13.66 1.96 -3.21
N PRO A 91 13.88 3.22 -2.78
CA PRO A 91 14.22 3.52 -1.38
C PRO A 91 13.22 2.92 -0.38
N MET A 92 11.92 3.11 -0.61
CA MET A 92 10.87 2.59 0.26
C MET A 92 10.96 1.06 0.41
N LEU A 93 11.01 0.31 -0.69
CA LEU A 93 11.05 -1.15 -0.65
C LEU A 93 12.37 -1.68 -0.06
N THR A 94 13.49 -1.00 -0.31
CA THR A 94 14.78 -1.34 0.28
C THR A 94 14.77 -1.13 1.79
N ASP A 95 14.20 -0.03 2.29
CA ASP A 95 14.10 0.22 3.73
C ASP A 95 13.10 -0.69 4.41
N MET A 96 12.02 -1.05 3.73
CA MET A 96 11.14 -2.12 4.17
C MET A 96 11.91 -3.44 4.31
N LYS A 97 12.66 -3.87 3.30
CA LYS A 97 13.40 -5.14 3.31
C LYS A 97 14.36 -5.29 4.52
N LYS A 98 14.88 -4.18 5.06
CA LYS A 98 15.76 -4.17 6.25
C LYS A 98 15.03 -4.43 7.57
N GLN A 99 13.70 -4.33 7.59
CA GLN A 99 12.88 -4.50 8.80
C GLN A 99 12.25 -5.89 8.83
N GLU A 100 12.33 -6.61 9.95
CA GLU A 100 11.78 -7.98 10.06
C GLU A 100 10.24 -8.04 9.97
N LYS A 101 9.57 -6.90 10.21
CA LYS A 101 8.11 -6.80 10.29
C LYS A 101 7.37 -7.12 8.98
N TRP A 102 8.07 -7.23 7.85
CA TRP A 102 7.45 -7.45 6.54
C TRP A 102 7.20 -8.91 6.18
N ASN A 103 7.69 -9.86 6.99
CA ASN A 103 7.44 -11.29 6.80
C ASN A 103 5.95 -11.62 6.81
N GLN A 104 5.15 -10.90 7.60
CA GLN A 104 3.69 -11.09 7.62
C GLN A 104 3.02 -10.76 6.28
N TYR A 105 3.73 -10.06 5.37
CA TYR A 105 3.21 -9.67 4.07
C TYR A 105 3.68 -10.55 2.90
N GLU A 106 4.37 -11.64 3.20
CA GLU A 106 4.70 -12.64 2.20
C GLU A 106 3.45 -13.41 1.72
N PRO A 107 3.43 -13.86 0.45
CA PRO A 107 4.51 -13.77 -0.54
C PRO A 107 4.51 -12.45 -1.34
N TYR A 108 3.57 -11.54 -1.07
CA TYR A 108 3.35 -10.37 -1.91
C TYR A 108 4.47 -9.33 -1.80
N PHE A 109 5.14 -9.24 -0.65
CA PHE A 109 6.30 -8.38 -0.50
C PHE A 109 7.47 -8.86 -1.37
N SER A 110 7.86 -10.14 -1.30
CA SER A 110 8.92 -10.66 -2.16
C SER A 110 8.54 -10.62 -3.64
N MET A 111 7.26 -10.84 -3.99
CA MET A 111 6.80 -10.63 -5.36
C MET A 111 6.96 -9.17 -5.82
N ALA A 112 6.66 -8.19 -4.96
CA ALA A 112 6.87 -6.78 -5.27
C ALA A 112 8.35 -6.48 -5.52
N LEU A 113 9.24 -6.96 -4.63
CA LEU A 113 10.70 -6.82 -4.77
C LEU A 113 11.21 -7.40 -6.10
N SER A 114 10.77 -8.60 -6.45
CA SER A 114 11.17 -9.26 -7.70
C SER A 114 10.71 -8.46 -8.93
N ARG A 115 9.45 -8.01 -8.95
CA ARG A 115 8.89 -7.23 -10.07
C ARG A 115 9.53 -5.86 -10.27
N VAL A 116 10.18 -5.31 -9.25
CA VAL A 116 10.96 -4.07 -9.35
C VAL A 116 12.47 -4.31 -9.54
N GLY A 117 12.91 -5.57 -9.55
CA GLY A 117 14.32 -5.95 -9.75
C GLY A 117 15.21 -5.79 -8.50
N LEU A 118 14.62 -5.78 -7.30
CA LEU A 118 15.36 -5.70 -6.03
C LEU A 118 15.81 -7.05 -5.48
N ILE A 119 15.21 -8.13 -5.99
CA ILE A 119 15.65 -9.52 -5.82
C ILE A 119 15.47 -10.22 -7.16
N THR A 120 16.18 -11.32 -7.39
CA THR A 120 16.00 -12.12 -8.61
C THR A 120 14.71 -12.96 -8.55
N ILE A 121 14.32 -13.54 -9.68
CA ILE A 121 13.18 -14.47 -9.72
C ILE A 121 13.53 -15.74 -8.94
N GLU A 122 14.78 -16.21 -9.03
CA GLU A 122 15.26 -17.39 -8.31
C GLU A 122 15.24 -17.16 -6.79
N GLU A 123 15.66 -15.98 -6.31
CA GLU A 123 15.56 -15.61 -4.89
C GLU A 123 14.10 -15.59 -4.42
N PHE A 124 13.18 -15.11 -5.26
CA PHE A 124 11.75 -15.14 -4.97
C PHE A 124 11.20 -16.58 -4.90
N GLU A 125 11.52 -17.42 -5.88
CA GLU A 125 11.11 -18.83 -5.94
C GLU A 125 11.62 -19.63 -4.74
N GLN A 126 12.87 -19.43 -4.34
CA GLN A 126 13.42 -20.07 -3.15
C GLN A 126 12.66 -19.69 -1.88
N LYS A 127 12.25 -18.43 -1.74
CA LYS A 127 11.49 -17.97 -0.57
C LYS A 127 10.08 -18.55 -0.49
N ILE A 128 9.40 -18.71 -1.62
CA ILE A 128 8.03 -19.25 -1.64
C ILE A 128 8.01 -20.79 -1.51
N ASN A 129 9.05 -21.47 -1.98
CA ASN A 129 9.11 -22.93 -1.97
C ASN A 129 9.68 -23.52 -0.66
N ASN A 130 10.43 -22.73 0.11
CA ASN A 130 11.03 -23.14 1.38
C ASN A 130 10.32 -22.55 2.62
N GLY A 131 9.18 -21.89 2.42
CA GLY A 131 8.36 -21.27 3.47
C GLY A 131 7.24 -22.17 3.99
#